data_AF-W0Q7V2-F1
#
_entry.id   AF-W0Q7V2-F1
#
_cell.length_a   1.000
_cell.length_b   1.000
_cell.length_c   1.000
_cell.angle_alpha   90.00
_cell.angle_beta   90.00
_cell.angle_gamma   90.00
#
_symmetry.space_group_name_H-M   'P 1'
#
loop_
_entity.id
_entity.type
_entity.pdbx_description
1 polymer ?
#
loop_
_entity_poly.entity_id
_entity_poly.type
_entity_poly.pdbx_seq_one_letter_code
_entity_poly.pdbx_strand_id
1 'polypeptide(L)'
;MLDLIDVLDYREMEIPLGKIKQIPQMAADELLALLDENRVELQAKIKNLQKTLAKIDLKEQALKRLNILEKRKPTLVYRQMPPIYKVDLRNTEDVKKSLVPFQSASLFRADNKYDWKAGIWTKNSNGEVIRPADKQPMPYLNGLMYVGRETNDGNADKLIYLAKKLGYRSQYVIYQYLGTIRHPNLGLCDFHEYWMEITRE
;
A
#
# COMPACT_ATOMS: atom_id res chain seq x y z
N MET A 1 -40.02 19.82 -27.49
CA MET A 1 -39.95 19.73 -26.02
C MET A 1 -39.78 18.26 -25.71
N LEU A 2 -38.69 17.86 -25.05
CA LEU A 2 -38.52 16.47 -24.61
C LEU A 2 -39.65 16.12 -23.66
N ASP A 3 -40.23 14.94 -23.83
CA ASP A 3 -41.17 14.45 -22.84
C ASP A 3 -40.42 13.87 -21.62
N LEU A 4 -41.17 13.47 -20.60
CA LEU A 4 -40.58 12.92 -19.39
C LEU A 4 -39.81 11.60 -19.66
N ILE A 5 -40.24 10.82 -20.64
CA ILE A 5 -39.62 9.53 -20.98
C ILE A 5 -38.25 9.80 -21.60
N ASP A 6 -38.15 10.75 -22.53
CA ASP A 6 -36.88 11.12 -23.13
C ASP A 6 -35.88 11.65 -22.08
N VAL A 7 -36.36 12.46 -21.13
CA VAL A 7 -35.52 12.97 -20.04
C VAL A 7 -35.03 11.83 -19.15
N LEU A 8 -35.90 10.85 -18.84
CA LEU A 8 -35.52 9.70 -18.03
C LEU A 8 -34.48 8.82 -18.73
N ASP A 9 -34.66 8.54 -20.02
CA ASP A 9 -33.73 7.74 -20.83
C ASP A 9 -32.31 8.34 -20.81
N TYR A 10 -32.16 9.64 -21.10
CA TYR A 10 -30.86 10.30 -21.03
C TYR A 10 -30.28 10.39 -19.61
N ARG A 11 -31.14 10.40 -18.57
CA ARG A 11 -30.69 10.38 -17.18
C ARG A 11 -30.18 9.01 -16.76
N GLU A 12 -30.73 7.91 -17.27
CA GLU A 12 -30.21 6.55 -17.06
C GLU A 12 -28.80 6.39 -17.63
N MET A 13 -28.49 7.12 -18.70
CA MET A 13 -27.14 7.19 -19.28
C MET A 13 -26.20 8.13 -18.49
N GLU A 14 -26.59 8.62 -17.32
CA GLU A 14 -25.89 9.63 -16.51
C GLU A 14 -25.64 11.00 -17.18
N ILE A 15 -26.35 11.34 -18.26
CA ILE A 15 -26.14 12.64 -18.92
C ILE A 15 -26.56 13.77 -17.96
N PRO A 16 -25.74 14.83 -17.77
CA PRO A 16 -26.09 15.95 -16.90
C PRO A 16 -27.34 16.68 -17.39
N LEU A 17 -28.23 17.06 -16.46
CA LEU A 17 -29.47 17.79 -16.77
C LEU A 17 -29.23 19.06 -17.62
N GLY A 18 -28.10 19.73 -17.44
CA GLY A 18 -27.71 20.88 -18.25
C GLY A 18 -27.54 20.53 -19.73
N LYS A 19 -26.90 19.39 -20.05
CA LYS A 19 -26.75 18.90 -21.42
C LYS A 19 -28.08 18.39 -21.99
N ILE A 20 -28.89 17.70 -21.17
CA ILE A 20 -30.23 17.20 -21.58
C ILE A 20 -31.14 18.33 -22.08
N LYS A 21 -31.12 19.49 -21.41
CA LYS A 21 -31.92 20.67 -21.83
C LYS A 21 -31.58 21.19 -23.23
N GLN A 22 -30.37 20.90 -23.74
CA GLN A 22 -29.90 21.36 -25.04
C GLN A 22 -30.21 20.37 -26.16
N ILE A 23 -30.49 19.10 -25.85
CA ILE A 23 -30.79 18.03 -26.81
C ILE A 23 -31.91 18.39 -27.82
N PRO A 24 -33.03 19.07 -27.47
CA PRO A 24 -34.04 19.45 -28.46
C PRO A 24 -33.52 20.31 -29.61
N GLN A 25 -32.36 20.96 -29.44
CA GLN A 25 -31.74 21.83 -30.43
C GLN A 25 -30.55 21.17 -31.16
N MET A 26 -30.19 19.94 -30.79
CA MET A 26 -29.06 19.22 -31.36
C MET A 26 -29.48 18.48 -32.64
N ALA A 27 -28.64 18.55 -33.67
CA ALA A 27 -28.69 17.65 -34.81
C ALA A 27 -28.22 16.24 -34.41
N ALA A 28 -28.49 15.24 -35.27
CA ALA A 28 -28.12 13.85 -35.01
C ALA A 28 -26.61 13.66 -34.74
N ASP A 29 -25.75 14.35 -35.51
CA ASP A 29 -24.29 14.28 -35.34
C ASP A 29 -23.83 14.89 -34.00
N GLU A 30 -24.50 15.95 -33.53
CA GLU A 30 -24.22 16.59 -32.24
C GLU A 30 -24.66 15.70 -31.07
N LEU A 31 -25.80 15.02 -31.21
CA LEU A 31 -26.26 14.04 -30.22
C LEU A 31 -25.34 12.82 -30.18
N LEU A 32 -24.87 12.32 -31.33
CA LEU A 32 -23.87 11.24 -31.38
C LEU A 32 -22.57 11.65 -30.68
N ALA A 33 -22.08 12.87 -30.94
CA ALA A 33 -20.90 13.40 -30.26
C ALA A 33 -21.11 13.49 -28.73
N LEU A 34 -22.27 13.97 -28.28
CA LEU A 34 -22.64 14.01 -26.86
C LEU A 34 -22.61 12.60 -26.22
N LEU A 35 -23.18 11.60 -26.89
CA LEU A 35 -23.20 10.23 -26.40
C LEU A 35 -21.79 9.63 -26.36
N ASP A 36 -20.95 9.92 -27.35
CA ASP A 36 -19.55 9.49 -27.40
C ASP A 36 -18.72 10.12 -26.27
N GLU A 37 -18.86 11.42 -26.03
CA GLU A 37 -18.24 12.12 -24.89
C GLU A 37 -18.64 11.47 -23.56
N ASN A 38 -19.94 11.27 -23.36
CA ASN A 38 -20.47 10.67 -22.14
C ASN A 38 -19.99 9.22 -21.96
N ARG A 39 -19.85 8.45 -23.05
CA ARG A 39 -19.27 7.10 -23.01
C ARG A 39 -17.82 7.11 -22.54
N VAL A 40 -17.01 8.05 -23.04
CA VAL A 40 -15.60 8.21 -22.62
C VAL A 40 -15.52 8.59 -21.14
N GLU A 41 -16.37 9.51 -20.67
CA GLU A 41 -16.44 9.90 -19.26
C GLU A 41 -16.83 8.72 -18.35
N LEU A 42 -17.85 7.95 -18.73
CA LEU A 42 -18.28 6.76 -17.99
C LEU A 42 -17.19 5.68 -17.95
N GLN A 43 -16.50 5.43 -19.06
CA GLN A 43 -15.35 4.50 -19.09
C GLN A 43 -14.23 4.96 -18.15
N ALA A 44 -13.94 6.27 -18.10
CA ALA A 44 -12.96 6.82 -17.17
C ALA A 44 -13.39 6.66 -15.70
N LYS A 45 -14.68 6.89 -15.39
CA LYS A 45 -15.26 6.64 -14.06
C LYS A 45 -15.14 5.16 -13.68
N ILE A 46 -15.52 4.23 -14.56
CA ILE A 46 -15.40 2.79 -14.34
C ILE A 46 -13.95 2.40 -14.03
N LYS A 47 -13.00 2.87 -14.83
CA LYS A 47 -11.57 2.62 -14.60
C LYS A 47 -11.10 3.15 -13.24
N ASN A 48 -11.60 4.30 -12.80
CA ASN A 48 -11.27 4.85 -11.49
C ASN A 48 -11.90 4.07 -10.33
N LEU A 49 -13.16 3.63 -10.49
CA LEU A 49 -13.85 2.78 -9.53
C LEU A 49 -13.13 1.44 -9.36
N GLN A 50 -12.76 0.79 -10.46
CA GLN A 50 -11.97 -0.46 -10.45
C GLN A 50 -10.63 -0.28 -9.71
N LYS A 51 -9.90 0.82 -9.97
CA LYS A 51 -8.67 1.14 -9.23
C LYS A 51 -8.92 1.33 -7.74
N THR A 52 -10.06 1.92 -7.37
CA THR A 52 -10.42 2.17 -5.97
C THR A 52 -10.78 0.87 -5.26
N LEU A 53 -11.57 -0.01 -5.90
CA LEU A 53 -11.88 -1.35 -5.40
C LEU A 53 -10.60 -2.16 -5.17
N ALA A 54 -9.68 -2.18 -6.13
CA ALA A 54 -8.40 -2.87 -5.97
C ALA A 54 -7.58 -2.36 -4.76
N LYS A 55 -7.64 -1.06 -4.44
CA LYS A 55 -7.00 -0.51 -3.23
C LYS A 55 -7.69 -0.99 -1.94
N ILE A 56 -9.02 -1.09 -1.94
CA ILE A 56 -9.79 -1.62 -0.81
C ILE A 56 -9.40 -3.08 -0.59
N ASP A 57 -9.38 -3.91 -1.64
CA ASP A 57 -8.99 -5.32 -1.56
C ASP A 57 -7.60 -5.50 -0.96
N LEU A 58 -6.62 -4.72 -1.42
CA LEU A 58 -5.27 -4.73 -0.87
C LEU A 58 -5.25 -4.30 0.60
N LYS A 59 -6.07 -3.32 1.00
CA LYS A 59 -6.16 -2.91 2.40
C LYS A 59 -6.75 -4.01 3.28
N GLU A 60 -7.81 -4.68 2.82
CA GLU A 60 -8.39 -5.82 3.52
C GLU A 60 -7.39 -6.98 3.66
N GLN A 61 -6.62 -7.27 2.61
CA GLN A 61 -5.57 -8.27 2.67
C GLN A 61 -4.51 -7.91 3.72
N ALA A 62 -4.10 -6.65 3.81
CA ALA A 62 -3.15 -6.19 4.82
C ALA A 62 -3.70 -6.36 6.25
N LEU A 63 -4.98 -6.07 6.46
CA LEU A 63 -5.65 -6.29 7.75
C LEU A 63 -5.80 -7.78 8.10
N LYS A 64 -6.16 -8.62 7.12
CA LYS A 64 -6.17 -10.08 7.29
C LYS A 64 -4.77 -10.60 7.66
N ARG A 65 -3.72 -10.07 7.02
CA ARG A 65 -2.33 -10.42 7.33
C ARG A 65 -1.94 -9.99 8.75
N LEU A 66 -2.31 -8.79 9.16
CA LEU A 66 -2.10 -8.30 10.53
C LEU A 66 -2.74 -9.24 11.55
N ASN A 67 -4.02 -9.58 11.38
CA ASN A 67 -4.75 -10.48 12.29
C ASN A 67 -4.09 -11.87 12.41
N ILE A 68 -3.47 -12.35 11.33
CA ILE A 68 -2.71 -13.61 11.35
C ILE A 68 -1.41 -13.46 12.15
N LEU A 69 -0.66 -12.39 11.91
CA LEU A 69 0.64 -12.14 12.54
C LEU A 69 0.51 -11.81 14.03
N GLU A 70 -0.57 -11.12 14.44
CA GLU A 70 -0.85 -10.79 15.84
C GLU A 70 -1.05 -12.04 16.71
N LYS A 71 -1.66 -13.09 16.13
CA LYS A 71 -1.91 -14.38 16.80
C LYS A 71 -0.70 -15.32 16.78
N ARG A 72 0.39 -14.95 16.12
CA ARG A 72 1.57 -15.79 15.92
C ARG A 72 2.78 -15.19 16.60
N LYS A 73 3.60 -16.06 17.20
CA LYS A 73 4.95 -15.67 17.61
C LYS A 73 5.81 -15.46 16.36
N PRO A 74 6.86 -14.63 16.43
CA PRO A 74 7.84 -14.56 15.37
C PRO A 74 8.39 -15.93 14.98
N THR A 75 8.52 -16.19 13.68
CA THR A 75 8.93 -17.49 13.14
C THR A 75 10.07 -17.34 12.15
N LEU A 76 10.95 -18.35 12.12
CA LEU A 76 11.99 -18.47 11.10
C LEU A 76 11.35 -18.78 9.74
N VAL A 77 11.68 -18.00 8.72
CA VAL A 77 11.28 -18.24 7.33
C VAL A 77 12.51 -18.20 6.43
N TYR A 78 12.53 -19.03 5.39
CA TYR A 78 13.54 -18.97 4.34
C TYR A 78 12.92 -18.31 3.11
N ARG A 79 13.50 -17.21 2.66
CA ARG A 79 13.01 -16.45 1.52
C ARG A 79 14.16 -15.79 0.80
N GLN A 80 14.03 -15.63 -0.51
CA GLN A 80 14.89 -14.75 -1.28
C GLN A 80 14.18 -13.40 -1.41
N MET A 81 14.70 -12.36 -0.73
CA MET A 81 14.12 -11.02 -0.78
C MET A 81 14.55 -10.26 -2.04
N PRO A 82 13.62 -9.53 -2.68
CA PRO A 82 13.93 -8.65 -3.81
C PRO A 82 14.76 -7.44 -3.34
N PRO A 83 15.34 -6.64 -4.26
CA PRO A 83 16.02 -5.41 -3.88
C PRO A 83 15.02 -4.41 -3.30
N ILE A 84 15.53 -3.51 -2.46
CA ILE A 84 14.77 -2.38 -1.93
C ILE A 84 15.35 -1.09 -2.52
N TYR A 85 14.47 -0.31 -3.16
CA TYR A 85 14.78 0.98 -3.72
C TYR A 85 14.43 2.09 -2.73
N LYS A 86 15.26 3.13 -2.67
CA LYS A 86 15.04 4.27 -1.79
C LYS A 86 13.89 5.12 -2.28
N VAL A 87 12.95 5.42 -1.39
CA VAL A 87 11.88 6.38 -1.65
C VAL A 87 12.42 7.78 -1.46
N ASP A 88 12.31 8.63 -2.48
CA ASP A 88 12.50 10.06 -2.30
C ASP A 88 11.24 10.67 -1.70
N LEU A 89 11.30 11.01 -0.40
CA LEU A 89 10.18 11.62 0.33
C LEU A 89 9.84 13.04 -0.14
N ARG A 90 10.69 13.66 -0.96
CA ARG A 90 10.42 14.95 -1.60
C ARG A 90 9.70 14.79 -2.94
N ASN A 91 9.65 13.57 -3.48
CA ASN A 91 8.97 13.25 -4.73
C ASN A 91 7.57 12.67 -4.45
N THR A 92 6.53 13.40 -4.86
CA THR A 92 5.13 13.01 -4.62
C THR A 92 4.75 11.69 -5.31
N GLU A 93 5.31 11.39 -6.48
CA GLU A 93 5.01 10.14 -7.19
C GLU A 93 5.58 8.93 -6.45
N ASP A 94 6.83 9.05 -5.98
CA ASP A 94 7.50 8.01 -5.21
C ASP A 94 6.78 7.75 -3.88
N VAL A 95 6.36 8.82 -3.17
CA VAL A 95 5.55 8.71 -1.95
C VAL A 95 4.22 8.02 -2.24
N LYS A 96 3.52 8.38 -3.33
CA LYS A 96 2.26 7.72 -3.71
C LYS A 96 2.46 6.23 -3.98
N LYS A 97 3.56 5.85 -4.63
CA LYS A 97 3.90 4.44 -4.86
C LYS A 97 4.16 3.70 -3.55
N SER A 98 4.88 4.30 -2.60
CA SER A 98 5.18 3.66 -1.32
C SER A 98 3.95 3.49 -0.41
N LEU A 99 2.91 4.31 -0.60
CA LEU A 99 1.65 4.23 0.15
C LEU A 99 0.70 3.14 -0.35
N VAL A 100 0.97 2.54 -1.52
CA VAL A 100 0.20 1.38 -1.98
C VAL A 100 0.48 0.20 -1.02
N PRO A 101 -0.55 -0.47 -0.48
CA PRO A 101 -0.32 -1.61 0.41
C PRO A 101 0.59 -2.65 -0.24
N PHE A 102 1.46 -3.27 0.56
CA PHE A 102 2.46 -4.24 0.11
C PHE A 102 3.58 -3.70 -0.79
N GLN A 103 3.70 -2.37 -0.98
CA GLN A 103 4.83 -1.78 -1.72
C GLN A 103 5.92 -1.25 -0.79
N SER A 104 5.57 -0.70 0.38
CA SER A 104 6.55 -0.17 1.33
C SER A 104 7.52 -1.26 1.81
N ALA A 105 8.79 -0.93 1.90
CA ALA A 105 9.86 -1.81 2.35
C ALA A 105 10.93 -1.02 3.10
N SER A 106 10.53 -0.35 4.17
CA SER A 106 11.48 0.44 4.98
C SER A 106 12.43 -0.49 5.71
N LEU A 107 13.63 0.00 6.01
CA LEU A 107 14.61 -0.77 6.78
C LEU A 107 15.43 0.11 7.70
N PHE A 108 15.94 -0.51 8.76
CA PHE A 108 16.99 0.07 9.60
C PHE A 108 17.99 -1.01 10.00
N ARG A 109 19.19 -0.60 10.40
CA ARG A 109 20.20 -1.52 10.93
C ARG A 109 19.86 -1.98 12.34
N ALA A 110 19.94 -3.28 12.61
CA ALA A 110 19.60 -3.84 13.92
C ALA A 110 20.51 -3.31 15.06
N ASP A 111 21.73 -2.86 14.75
CA ASP A 111 22.65 -2.23 15.70
C ASP A 111 22.48 -0.70 15.81
N ASN A 112 21.75 -0.08 14.87
CA ASN A 112 21.48 1.35 14.87
C ASN A 112 20.12 1.65 14.21
N LYS A 113 19.07 1.72 15.02
CA LYS A 113 17.71 2.06 14.55
C LYS A 113 17.57 3.45 13.93
N TYR A 114 18.53 4.35 14.16
CA TYR A 114 18.54 5.68 13.57
C TYR A 114 19.07 5.68 12.13
N ASP A 115 19.74 4.62 11.67
CA ASP A 115 20.05 4.40 10.24
C ASP A 115 18.81 3.87 9.51
N TRP A 116 17.71 4.62 9.63
CA TRP A 116 16.43 4.31 9.01
C TRP A 116 16.37 4.84 7.59
N LYS A 117 15.84 4.03 6.67
CA LYS A 117 15.64 4.38 5.26
C LYS A 117 14.24 4.02 4.81
N ALA A 118 13.57 4.98 4.19
CA ALA A 118 12.31 4.74 3.49
C ALA A 118 12.58 3.96 2.20
N GLY A 119 11.93 2.80 2.06
CA GLY A 119 12.15 1.90 0.95
C GLY A 119 10.86 1.44 0.27
N ILE A 120 10.99 0.95 -0.96
CA ILE A 120 9.92 0.35 -1.75
C ILE A 120 10.46 -0.86 -2.51
N TRP A 121 9.64 -1.90 -2.68
CA TRP A 121 10.04 -3.13 -3.39
C TRP A 121 10.20 -2.95 -4.91
N THR A 122 9.50 -1.96 -5.49
CA THR A 122 9.49 -1.72 -6.94
C THR A 122 10.45 -0.61 -7.34
N LYS A 123 11.08 -0.74 -8.51
CA LYS A 123 11.99 0.28 -9.03
C LYS A 123 11.23 1.59 -9.24
N ASN A 124 11.75 2.67 -8.67
CA ASN A 124 11.23 4.03 -8.83
C ASN A 124 12.14 4.89 -9.72
N SER A 125 11.78 6.17 -9.85
CA SER A 125 12.51 7.14 -10.66
C SER A 125 13.93 7.38 -10.15
N ASN A 126 14.13 7.37 -8.82
CA ASN A 126 15.43 7.51 -8.18
C ASN A 126 16.39 6.35 -8.49
N GLY A 127 15.89 5.12 -8.54
CA GLY A 127 16.67 3.93 -8.91
C GLY A 127 17.77 3.52 -7.90
N GLU A 128 18.00 4.31 -6.85
CA GLU A 128 18.97 4.04 -5.79
C GLU A 128 18.54 2.81 -4.98
N VAL A 129 19.40 1.78 -4.97
CA VAL A 129 19.18 0.55 -4.21
C VAL A 129 19.77 0.72 -2.81
N ILE A 130 18.92 0.68 -1.79
CA ILE A 130 19.35 0.76 -0.37
C ILE A 130 19.59 -0.61 0.25
N ARG A 131 19.08 -1.65 -0.40
CA ARG A 131 19.38 -3.05 -0.07
C ARG A 131 19.36 -3.87 -1.36
N PRO A 132 20.45 -4.57 -1.72
CA PRO A 132 20.46 -5.42 -2.92
C PRO A 132 19.50 -6.59 -2.75
N ALA A 133 19.19 -7.29 -3.85
CA ALA A 133 18.45 -8.54 -3.79
C ALA A 133 19.28 -9.62 -3.07
N ASP A 134 18.61 -10.58 -2.44
CA ASP A 134 19.29 -11.77 -1.97
C ASP A 134 19.80 -12.60 -3.14
N LYS A 135 21.04 -13.09 -3.02
CA LYS A 135 21.63 -13.99 -4.03
C LYS A 135 20.98 -15.38 -4.02
N GLN A 136 20.48 -15.81 -2.88
CA GLN A 136 19.84 -17.11 -2.64
C GLN A 136 18.85 -16.98 -1.47
N PRO A 137 17.95 -17.95 -1.24
CA PRO A 137 17.10 -17.94 -0.05
C PRO A 137 17.92 -17.82 1.25
N MET A 138 17.62 -16.81 2.06
CA MET A 138 18.27 -16.53 3.33
C MET A 138 17.28 -16.75 4.49
N PRO A 139 17.77 -17.05 5.70
CA PRO A 139 16.93 -17.10 6.89
C PRO A 139 16.53 -15.70 7.36
N TYR A 140 15.25 -15.53 7.67
CA TYR A 140 14.68 -14.32 8.26
C TYR A 140 13.83 -14.68 9.47
N LEU A 141 13.91 -13.88 10.52
CA LEU A 141 12.88 -13.89 11.56
C LEU A 141 11.72 -13.00 11.10
N ASN A 142 10.53 -13.57 10.92
CA ASN A 142 9.33 -12.88 10.45
C ASN A 142 8.27 -12.77 11.54
N GLY A 143 7.57 -11.65 11.61
CA GLY A 143 6.46 -11.48 12.54
C GLY A 143 5.80 -10.10 12.44
N LEU A 144 5.13 -9.69 13.51
CA LEU A 144 4.49 -8.39 13.64
C LEU A 144 5.38 -7.40 14.40
N MET A 145 5.62 -6.24 13.80
CA MET A 145 6.21 -5.07 14.44
C MET A 145 5.15 -3.98 14.57
N TYR A 146 5.22 -3.19 15.64
CA TYR A 146 4.36 -2.03 15.82
C TYR A 146 5.13 -0.84 16.38
N VAL A 147 4.58 0.36 16.13
CA VAL A 147 5.02 1.64 16.72
C VAL A 147 3.77 2.41 17.15
N GLY A 148 3.67 2.74 18.44
CA GLY A 148 2.59 3.56 18.99
C GLY A 148 2.72 5.00 18.52
N ARG A 149 1.65 5.60 17.99
CA ARG A 149 1.68 6.99 17.48
C ARG A 149 1.67 8.04 18.58
N GLU A 150 1.12 7.69 19.74
CA GLU A 150 0.97 8.61 20.88
C GLU A 150 2.19 8.55 21.80
N THR A 151 2.76 7.36 22.01
CA THR A 151 3.88 7.15 22.94
C THR A 151 5.24 6.99 22.25
N ASN A 152 5.25 6.76 20.93
CA ASN A 152 6.43 6.32 20.18
C ASN A 152 7.05 5.01 20.70
N ASP A 153 6.31 4.25 21.51
CA ASP A 153 6.75 2.92 21.97
C ASP A 153 6.56 1.90 20.85
N GLY A 154 7.60 1.13 20.57
CA GLY A 154 7.54 0.04 19.61
C GLY A 154 8.10 -1.26 20.19
N ASN A 155 7.93 -2.35 19.46
CA ASN A 155 8.48 -3.65 19.84
C ASN A 155 9.79 -4.01 19.13
N ALA A 156 10.37 -3.14 18.30
CA ALA A 156 11.59 -3.40 17.54
C ALA A 156 12.74 -3.92 18.42
N ASP A 157 13.04 -3.24 19.54
CA ASP A 157 14.11 -3.62 20.46
C ASP A 157 13.84 -5.00 21.11
N LYS A 158 12.57 -5.30 21.42
CA LYS A 158 12.15 -6.62 21.94
C LYS A 158 12.34 -7.73 20.91
N LEU A 159 12.08 -7.45 19.63
CA LEU A 159 12.25 -8.41 18.53
C LEU A 159 13.74 -8.69 18.27
N ILE A 160 14.59 -7.66 18.32
CA ILE A 160 16.06 -7.83 18.18
C ILE A 160 16.61 -8.65 19.34
N TYR A 161 16.17 -8.35 20.57
CA TYR A 161 16.54 -9.14 21.73
C TYR A 161 16.08 -10.61 21.65
N LEU A 162 14.88 -10.86 21.10
CA LEU A 162 14.40 -12.21 20.84
C LEU A 162 15.31 -12.98 19.87
N ALA A 163 15.73 -12.35 18.76
CA ALA A 163 16.64 -12.98 17.81
C ALA A 163 17.97 -13.39 18.47
N LYS A 164 18.54 -12.49 19.29
CA LYS A 164 19.74 -12.79 20.08
C LYS A 164 19.53 -13.98 21.04
N LYS A 165 18.40 -14.00 21.76
CA LYS A 165 18.05 -15.14 22.65
C LYS A 165 17.92 -16.47 21.92
N LEU A 166 17.58 -16.44 20.63
CA LEU A 166 17.49 -17.61 19.77
C LEU A 166 18.84 -18.01 19.14
N GLY A 167 19.94 -17.33 19.50
CA GLY A 167 21.29 -17.63 18.99
C GLY A 167 21.57 -17.01 17.61
N TYR A 168 20.88 -15.94 17.26
CA TYR A 168 21.07 -15.25 16.00
C TYR A 168 21.63 -13.84 16.18
N ARG A 169 22.52 -13.46 15.26
CA ARG A 169 22.92 -12.07 15.04
C ARG A 169 22.01 -11.44 14.00
N SER A 170 21.47 -10.27 14.32
CA SER A 170 20.61 -9.48 13.43
C SER A 170 21.41 -8.45 12.64
N GLN A 171 21.13 -8.30 11.33
CA GLN A 171 21.78 -7.28 10.49
C GLN A 171 20.84 -6.11 10.17
N TYR A 172 19.77 -6.38 9.43
CA TYR A 172 18.74 -5.40 9.07
C TYR A 172 17.38 -5.88 9.55
N VAL A 173 16.55 -4.92 9.93
CA VAL A 173 15.11 -5.12 10.10
C VAL A 173 14.42 -4.46 8.93
N ILE A 174 13.87 -5.27 8.04
CA ILE A 174 13.05 -4.84 6.92
C ILE A 174 11.60 -4.92 7.35
N TYR A 175 10.79 -3.93 7.02
CA TYR A 175 9.39 -3.94 7.43
C TYR A 175 8.49 -3.21 6.45
N GLN A 176 7.27 -3.71 6.39
CA GLN A 176 6.25 -3.29 5.45
C GLN A 176 4.98 -2.92 6.20
N TYR A 177 4.46 -1.75 5.91
CA TYR A 177 3.25 -1.23 6.53
C TYR A 177 2.02 -2.07 6.17
N LEU A 178 1.24 -2.41 7.19
CA LEU A 178 -0.04 -3.10 7.05
C LEU A 178 -1.21 -2.15 7.35
N GLY A 179 -1.08 -1.34 8.39
CA GLY A 179 -2.13 -0.39 8.74
C GLY A 179 -1.91 0.35 10.04
N THR A 180 -2.68 1.43 10.22
CA THR A 180 -2.79 2.17 11.47
C THR A 180 -4.13 1.81 12.09
N ILE A 181 -4.11 1.23 13.29
CA ILE A 181 -5.31 0.72 13.96
C ILE A 181 -5.19 0.98 15.46
N ARG A 182 -6.32 1.19 16.12
CA ARG A 182 -6.39 1.24 17.58
C ARG A 182 -6.37 -0.19 18.14
N HIS A 183 -5.35 -0.51 18.92
CA HIS A 183 -5.21 -1.77 19.64
C HIS A 183 -5.67 -1.62 21.10
N PRO A 184 -6.38 -2.59 21.69
CA PRO A 184 -6.97 -2.49 23.03
C PRO A 184 -5.97 -2.08 24.12
N ASN A 185 -4.75 -2.59 24.06
CA ASN A 185 -3.72 -2.38 25.09
C ASN A 185 -2.61 -1.40 24.69
N LEU A 186 -2.59 -0.96 23.43
CA LEU A 186 -1.47 -0.16 22.88
C LEU A 186 -1.93 1.20 22.32
N GLY A 187 -3.24 1.47 22.29
CA GLY A 187 -3.78 2.68 21.67
C GLY A 187 -3.59 2.66 20.15
N LEU A 188 -3.47 3.84 19.54
CA LEU A 188 -3.30 3.97 18.10
C LEU A 188 -1.87 3.60 17.68
N CYS A 189 -1.72 2.54 16.89
CA CYS A 189 -0.42 2.02 16.46
C CYS A 189 -0.32 1.92 14.93
N ASP A 190 0.87 2.13 14.41
CA ASP A 190 1.28 1.69 13.08
C ASP A 190 1.80 0.25 13.16
N PHE A 191 1.16 -0.65 12.42
CA PHE A 191 1.50 -2.05 12.35
C PHE A 191 2.22 -2.39 11.05
N HIS A 192 3.23 -3.23 11.18
CA HIS A 192 4.10 -3.63 10.10
C HIS A 192 4.35 -5.14 10.16
N GLU A 193 4.35 -5.80 9.01
CA GLU A 193 5.03 -7.08 8.90
C GLU A 193 6.53 -6.82 8.82
N TYR A 194 7.34 -7.56 9.56
CA TYR A 194 8.79 -7.42 9.51
C TYR A 194 9.48 -8.71 9.08
N TRP A 195 10.68 -8.55 8.53
CA TRP A 195 11.67 -9.58 8.26
C TRP A 195 13.02 -9.09 8.76
N MET A 196 13.56 -9.78 9.74
CA MET A 196 14.89 -9.49 10.27
C MET A 196 15.89 -10.45 9.66
N GLU A 197 16.88 -9.89 8.98
CA GLU A 197 18.02 -10.65 8.50
C GLU A 197 18.81 -11.20 9.67
N ILE A 198 18.98 -12.52 9.69
CA ILE A 198 19.64 -13.22 10.77
C ILE A 198 20.73 -14.13 10.26
N THR A 199 21.83 -14.20 10.98
CA THR A 199 22.89 -15.20 10.80
C THR A 199 23.10 -15.94 12.11
N ARG A 200 23.48 -17.22 12.06
CA ARG A 200 23.92 -17.91 13.29
C ARG A 200 25.17 -17.22 13.83
N GLU A 201 25.24 -17.06 15.14
CA GLU A 201 26.48 -16.69 15.83
C GLU A 201 27.52 -17.80 15.74
#